data_AF-A0A353RHU9-F1
#
_entry.id   AF-A0A353RHU9-F1
#
_cell.length_a   1.000
_cell.length_b   1.000
_cell.length_c   1.000
_cell.angle_alpha   90.00
_cell.angle_beta   90.00
_cell.angle_gamma   90.00
#
_symmetry.space_group_name_H-M   'P 1'
#
loop_
_entity.id
_entity.type
_entity.pdbx_description
1 polymer ?
#
loop_
_entity_poly.entity_id
_entity_poly.type
_entity_poly.pdbx_seq_one_letter_code
_entity_poly.pdbx_strand_id
1 'polypeptide(L)' 'MTSELVVDVQPKEITIAVLEDKKLVELQQESQEGSFAVGNIYMGKVKKLMPALNAA' A
#
# COMPACT_ATOMS: atom_id res chain seq x y z
N MET A 1 9.19 14.13 22.94
CA MET A 1 9.10 13.15 21.86
C MET A 1 8.14 13.70 20.83
N THR A 2 8.69 14.23 19.74
CA THR A 2 7.95 14.77 18.60
C THR A 2 8.09 13.78 17.45
N SER A 3 6.98 13.35 16.87
CA SER A 3 6.98 12.50 15.68
C SER A 3 6.63 13.33 14.46
N GLU A 4 7.38 13.17 13.38
CA GLU A 4 7.24 13.88 12.12
C GLU A 4 7.10 12.85 10.99
N LEU A 5 6.18 13.09 10.06
CA LEU A 5 6.00 12.29 8.86
C LEU A 5 6.37 13.14 7.64
N VAL A 6 7.34 12.67 6.86
CA VAL A 6 7.78 13.30 5.62
C VAL A 6 7.40 12.40 4.46
N VAL A 7 6.69 12.96 3.48
CA VAL A 7 6.28 12.25 2.26
C VAL A 7 6.85 13.01 1.06
N ASP A 8 7.74 12.36 0.32
CA ASP A 8 8.29 12.86 -0.94
C ASP A 8 7.74 12.03 -2.11
N VAL A 9 7.11 12.71 -3.06
CA VAL A 9 6.43 12.08 -4.20
C VAL A 9 7.17 12.44 -5.48
N GLN A 10 7.90 11.47 -6.02
CA GLN A 10 8.61 11.58 -7.29
C GLN A 10 7.87 10.79 -8.38
N PRO A 11 8.10 11.09 -9.68
CA PRO A 11 7.38 10.45 -10.78
C PRO A 11 7.50 8.91 -10.86
N LYS A 12 8.53 8.33 -10.26
CA LYS A 12 8.79 6.87 -10.32
C LYS A 12 8.76 6.20 -8.96
N GLU A 13 8.78 6.98 -7.89
CA GLU A 13 9.04 6.49 -6.54
C GLU A 13 8.37 7.43 -5.53
N ILE A 14 7.80 6.84 -4.49
CA ILE A 14 7.27 7.55 -3.33
C ILE A 14 8.13 7.15 -2.14
N THR A 15 8.64 8.16 -1.42
CA THR A 15 9.43 7.94 -0.21
C THR A 15 8.66 8.47 0.99
N ILE A 16 8.54 7.64 2.03
CA ILE A 16 7.89 7.98 3.30
C ILE A 16 8.92 7.80 4.41
N ALA A 17 9.15 8.85 5.20
CA ALA A 17 10.05 8.82 6.34
C ALA A 17 9.33 9.22 7.62
N VAL A 18 9.55 8.45 8.69
CA VAL A 18 9.13 8.81 10.04
C VAL A 18 10.35 9.26 10.81
N LEU A 19 10.27 10.44 11.43
CA LEU A 19 11.30 10.98 12.30
C LEU A 19 10.78 11.10 13.72
N GLU A 20 11.65 10.82 14.69
CA GLU A 20 11.44 11.10 16.10
C GLU A 20 12.51 12.07 16.58
N ASP A 21 12.09 13.23 17.07
CA ASP A 21 12.98 14.30 17.51
C ASP A 21 14.07 14.61 16.45
N LYS A 22 13.64 14.74 15.19
CA LYS A 22 14.45 14.95 13.98
C LYS A 22 15.43 13.83 13.62
N LYS A 23 15.35 12.67 14.26
CA LYS A 23 16.12 11.48 13.90
C LYS A 23 15.26 10.56 13.06
N LEU A 24 15.79 10.10 11.94
CA LEU A 24 15.12 9.11 11.10
C LEU A 24 14.99 7.78 11.87
N VAL A 25 13.78 7.26 11.97
CA VAL A 25 13.50 5.97 12.62
C VAL A 25 12.93 4.94 11.65
N GLU A 26 12.21 5.38 10.61
CA GLU A 26 11.66 4.51 9.57
C GLU A 26 11.75 5.19 8.20
N LEU A 27 12.07 4.40 7.17
CA LEU A 27 12.09 4.82 5.77
C LEU A 27 11.49 3.73 4.89
N GLN A 28 10.44 4.08 4.16
CA GLN A 28 9.75 3.23 3.19
C GLN A 28 9.87 3.85 1.81
N GLN A 29 10.26 3.06 0.82
CA GLN A 29 10.36 3.47 -0.58
C GLN A 29 9.48 2.56 -1.44
N GLU A 30 8.52 3.15 -2.13
CA GLU A 30 7.60 2.43 -3.01
C GLU A 30 7.85 2.87 -4.46
N SER A 31 8.31 1.93 -5.29
CA SER A 31 8.30 2.11 -6.74
C SER A 31 6.85 2.19 -7.23
N GLN A 32 6.58 3.02 -8.22
CA GLN A 32 5.27 2.99 -8.91
C GLN A 32 5.09 1.73 -9.78
N GLU A 33 6.12 0.89 -9.93
CA GLU A 33 6.07 -0.34 -10.71
C GLU A 33 5.60 -1.53 -9.86
N GLY A 34 4.39 -2.03 -10.13
CA GLY A 34 3.86 -3.27 -9.56
C GLY A 34 2.97 -3.05 -8.33
N SER A 35 1.65 -2.96 -8.55
CA SER A 35 0.68 -2.99 -7.45
C SER A 35 0.41 -4.42 -6.99
N PHE A 36 0.67 -4.72 -5.73
CA PHE A 36 0.15 -5.94 -5.11
C PHE A 36 -1.31 -5.73 -4.69
N ALA A 37 -2.20 -6.65 -5.03
CA ALA A 37 -3.62 -6.59 -4.67
C ALA A 37 -3.95 -7.40 -3.39
N VAL A 38 -2.99 -7.54 -2.49
CA VAL A 38 -3.12 -8.37 -1.27
C VAL A 38 -3.76 -7.54 -0.16
N GLY A 39 -4.86 -8.03 0.42
CA GLY A 39 -5.58 -7.33 1.49
C GLY A 39 -6.56 -6.25 0.99
N ASN A 40 -6.67 -6.06 -0.32
CA ASN A 40 -7.59 -5.09 -0.91
C ASN A 40 -9.04 -5.53 -0.67
N ILE A 41 -9.89 -4.57 -0.30
CA ILE A 41 -11.32 -4.79 -0.10
C ILE A 41 -12.07 -4.10 -1.24
N TYR A 42 -12.96 -4.85 -1.90
CA TYR A 42 -13.76 -4.37 -3.02
C TYR A 42 -15.24 -4.68 -2.82
N MET A 43 -16.11 -3.86 -3.40
CA MET A 43 -17.53 -4.16 -3.56
C MET A 43 -17.75 -4.89 -4.90
N GLY A 44 -17.81 -6.22 -4.85
CA GLY A 44 -18.05 -7.06 -6.03
C GLY A 44 -19.52 -7.42 -6.23
N LYS A 45 -19.93 -7.65 -7.48
CA LYS A 45 -21.20 -8.31 -7.82
C LYS A 45 -20.90 -9.70 -8.38
N VAL A 46 -21.54 -10.73 -7.83
CA VAL A 46 -21.42 -12.11 -8.33
C VAL A 46 -21.90 -12.17 -9.78
N LYS A 47 -21.01 -12.61 -10.69
CA LYS A 47 -21.29 -12.66 -12.13
C LYS A 47 -21.77 -14.04 -12.59
N LYS A 48 -21.25 -15.13 -12.02
CA LYS A 48 -21.57 -16.51 -12.42
C LYS A 48 -21.20 -17.49 -11.30
N LEU A 49 -22.11 -18.38 -10.97
CA LEU A 49 -21.85 -19.50 -10.06
C LEU A 49 -21.24 -20.68 -10.82
N MET A 50 -20.20 -21.31 -10.26
CA MET A 50 -19.57 -22.53 -10.81
C MET A 50 -19.52 -23.63 -9.75
N PRO A 51 -20.65 -24.34 -9.49
CA PRO A 51 -20.76 -25.29 -8.39
C PRO A 51 -19.75 -26.44 -8.46
N ALA A 52 -19.41 -26.91 -9.67
CA ALA A 52 -18.42 -27.98 -9.87
C ALA A 52 -17.00 -27.60 -9.38
N LEU A 53 -16.71 -26.30 -9.23
CA LEU A 53 -15.43 -25.79 -8.72
C LEU A 53 -15.52 -25.31 -7.27
N ASN A 54 -16.69 -25.42 -6.62
CA ASN A 54 -16.96 -24.86 -5.29
C ASN A 54 -16.58 -23.37 -5.16
N ALA A 55 -16.87 -22.58 -6.20
CA ALA A 55 -16.54 -21.15 -6.28
C ALA A 55 -17.71 -20.31 -6.83
N ALA A 56 -17.71 -19.01 -6.53
CA ALA A 56 -18.76 -18.04 -6.88
C ALA A 56 -18.19 -16.69 -7.31
#